data_AF-A0A2N5XR69-F1
#
_entry.id   AF-A0A2N5XR69-F1
#
_cell.length_a   1.000
_cell.length_b   1.000
_cell.length_c   1.000
_cell.angle_alpha   90.00
_cell.angle_beta   90.00
_cell.angle_gamma   90.00
#
_symmetry.space_group_name_H-M   'P 1'
#
loop_
_entity.id
_entity.type
_entity.pdbx_description
1 polymer ?
#
loop_
_entity_poly.entity_id
_entity_poly.type
_entity_poly.pdbx_seq_one_letter_code
_entity_poly.pdbx_strand_id
1 'polypeptide(L)'
;MIELNKITTVKTTAARIGHKVSDRAVFSVAILVASLSLTHAQAGYLTIGSQALRDTTDIMQQALVPSSDLPFDFGMTGSSSGQSLQTAQLATNGETAGEDPSSKATPETNGTNADGIEGSSSEAMPSSLTNPVLPNVPSTIKQSDIVEPPVTTEQKEQITTAPLVEKSTPAVKNTAPIRPGPALRKGFSALFTEQRPFLLYSQDASITYLMPNALVDHPSLGRYLRGILEERALTRWQEIRTNGVEIEGLKSSDSNERPPLVITGRVEDRFYSPAFSSLYLEEKYSIGDKKYPDRILSFNFSHGDQKPFGLSDLFKSDGDKTLGATIELIAAYIQADIVRQKTVKFGTPITPDQDSWLKGLKPSVLLFGTFTLVPSRETGKIAGLSFHFNPGLLGAEADGSYNVFVPASIFSPALSPRFADSFGGDALTASRHNAKGFSTASVNIERLKANSELGGNMLIEGEVPGNWCDGFHLTLNDVTSGQIVTEGLVQMLPELPSYGLSGNMIRFRAELSVSGAGGKDGKLVFEPFSVAVHEGRVAPRVGSVCQEDRSISLPDPARDMISIPVTY
;
A
#
# COMPACT_ATOMS: atom_id res chain seq x y z
N MET A 1 -30.32 -22.02 -8.39
CA MET A 1 -31.74 -21.84 -7.99
C MET A 1 -32.53 -23.14 -7.85
N ILE A 2 -32.28 -24.21 -8.63
CA ILE A 2 -33.05 -25.47 -8.55
C ILE A 2 -32.81 -26.25 -7.23
N GLU A 3 -31.64 -26.12 -6.60
CA GLU A 3 -31.30 -26.85 -5.36
C GLU A 3 -31.84 -26.20 -4.06
N LEU A 4 -32.11 -24.90 -4.05
CA LEU A 4 -32.67 -24.21 -2.88
C LEU A 4 -34.15 -24.57 -2.62
N ASN A 5 -34.90 -24.94 -3.67
CA ASN A 5 -36.30 -25.35 -3.51
C ASN A 5 -36.46 -26.70 -2.80
N LYS A 6 -35.48 -27.60 -2.88
CA LYS A 6 -35.56 -28.93 -2.24
C LYS A 6 -35.39 -28.87 -0.72
N ILE A 7 -34.57 -27.94 -0.22
CA ILE A 7 -34.33 -27.74 1.22
C ILE A 7 -35.59 -27.20 1.91
N THR A 8 -36.33 -26.32 1.23
CA THR A 8 -37.61 -25.80 1.72
C THR A 8 -38.64 -26.92 1.84
N THR A 9 -38.72 -27.83 0.87
CA THR A 9 -39.65 -28.98 0.89
C THR A 9 -39.41 -29.92 2.08
N VAL A 10 -38.15 -30.13 2.49
CA VAL A 10 -37.81 -30.99 3.64
C VAL A 10 -38.26 -30.37 4.97
N LYS A 11 -38.09 -29.05 5.15
CA LYS A 11 -38.61 -28.34 6.34
C LYS A 11 -40.14 -28.35 6.39
N THR A 12 -40.80 -28.14 5.25
CA THR A 12 -42.28 -28.16 5.20
C THR A 12 -42.86 -29.55 5.44
N THR A 13 -42.17 -30.61 5.01
CA THR A 13 -42.60 -31.99 5.22
C THR A 13 -42.38 -32.42 6.68
N ALA A 14 -41.23 -32.08 7.29
CA ALA A 14 -40.97 -32.39 8.70
C ALA A 14 -41.93 -31.67 9.66
N ALA A 15 -42.29 -30.42 9.35
CA ALA A 15 -43.27 -29.64 10.13
C ALA A 15 -44.68 -30.26 10.08
N ARG A 16 -45.06 -30.93 8.99
CA ARG A 16 -46.35 -31.64 8.87
C ARG A 16 -46.44 -32.92 9.71
N ILE A 17 -45.31 -33.50 10.10
CA ILE A 17 -45.26 -34.78 10.85
C ILE A 17 -44.97 -34.53 12.34
N GLY A 18 -45.03 -33.27 12.81
CA GLY A 18 -44.91 -32.93 14.23
C GLY A 18 -43.51 -33.05 14.83
N HIS A 19 -42.48 -33.29 14.02
CA HIS A 19 -41.10 -33.40 14.49
C HIS A 19 -40.36 -32.06 14.38
N LYS A 20 -39.82 -31.59 15.51
CA LYS A 20 -38.84 -30.48 15.53
C LYS A 20 -37.49 -30.99 15.03
N VAL A 21 -37.15 -30.67 13.79
CA VAL A 21 -35.82 -30.91 13.23
C VAL A 21 -34.93 -29.72 13.56
N SER A 22 -33.83 -29.94 14.27
CA SER A 22 -32.89 -28.86 14.59
C SER A 22 -32.14 -28.42 13.33
N ASP A 23 -31.77 -27.14 13.23
CA ASP A 23 -31.06 -26.61 12.06
C ASP A 23 -29.72 -27.32 11.81
N ARG A 24 -29.11 -27.93 12.85
CA ARG A 24 -27.92 -28.79 12.72
C ARG A 24 -28.18 -30.08 11.92
N ALA A 25 -29.37 -30.67 12.04
CA ALA A 25 -29.71 -31.89 11.30
C ALA A 25 -29.97 -31.59 9.81
N VAL A 26 -30.60 -30.46 9.51
CA VAL A 26 -30.81 -29.99 8.12
C VAL A 26 -29.47 -29.70 7.44
N PHE A 27 -28.54 -29.09 8.17
CA PHE A 27 -27.21 -28.79 7.68
C PHE A 27 -26.36 -30.05 7.43
N SER A 28 -26.48 -31.05 8.30
CA SER A 28 -25.78 -32.35 8.14
C SER A 28 -26.28 -33.13 6.92
N VAL A 29 -27.59 -33.09 6.64
CA VAL A 29 -28.17 -33.71 5.43
C VAL A 29 -27.75 -32.96 4.17
N ALA A 30 -27.68 -31.62 4.20
CA ALA A 30 -27.18 -30.83 3.07
C ALA A 30 -25.71 -31.14 2.74
N ILE A 31 -24.86 -31.32 3.76
CA ILE A 31 -23.46 -31.74 3.58
C ILE A 31 -23.38 -33.17 3.02
N LEU A 32 -24.25 -34.09 3.49
CA LEU A 32 -24.29 -35.46 2.98
C LEU A 32 -24.71 -35.51 1.50
N VAL A 33 -25.73 -34.72 1.11
CA VAL A 33 -26.22 -34.63 -0.28
C VAL A 33 -25.19 -33.96 -1.20
N ALA A 34 -24.48 -32.94 -0.72
CA ALA A 34 -23.37 -32.33 -1.45
C ALA A 34 -22.19 -33.32 -1.63
N SER A 35 -21.92 -34.16 -0.63
CA SER A 35 -20.86 -35.17 -0.67
C SER A 35 -21.20 -36.35 -1.59
N LEU A 36 -22.47 -36.76 -1.67
CA LEU A 36 -22.95 -37.77 -2.62
C LEU A 36 -23.00 -37.26 -4.07
N SER A 37 -23.18 -35.95 -4.27
CA SER A 37 -23.15 -35.33 -5.60
C SER A 37 -21.74 -35.19 -6.15
N LEU A 38 -20.74 -35.05 -5.27
CA LEU A 38 -19.32 -34.97 -5.65
C LEU A 38 -18.72 -36.34 -6.00
N THR A 39 -19.29 -37.43 -5.47
CA THR A 39 -18.83 -38.82 -5.75
C THR A 39 -19.43 -39.44 -7.02
N HIS A 40 -20.48 -38.85 -7.60
CA HIS A 40 -21.05 -39.30 -8.88
C HIS A 40 -20.49 -38.57 -10.12
N ALA A 41 -19.61 -37.58 -9.95
CA ALA A 41 -19.00 -36.84 -11.07
C ALA A 41 -17.68 -37.46 -11.59
N GLN A 42 -17.22 -38.59 -11.04
CA GLN A 42 -15.94 -39.22 -11.39
C GLN A 42 -16.04 -40.65 -11.94
N ALA A 43 -17.24 -41.14 -12.28
CA ALA A 43 -17.40 -42.44 -12.91
C ALA A 43 -18.36 -42.36 -14.11
N GLY A 44 -17.82 -42.58 -15.32
CA GLY A 44 -18.63 -43.05 -16.46
C GLY A 44 -18.52 -42.23 -17.74
N TYR A 45 -17.44 -42.42 -18.50
CA TYR A 45 -17.50 -42.38 -19.95
C TYR A 45 -17.81 -43.81 -20.43
N LEU A 46 -19.03 -44.06 -20.91
CA LEU A 46 -19.29 -45.18 -21.80
C LEU A 46 -20.50 -44.91 -22.71
N THR A 47 -20.24 -45.07 -23.99
CA THR A 47 -21.06 -44.87 -25.17
C THR A 47 -22.26 -45.83 -25.22
N ILE A 48 -23.50 -45.32 -25.34
CA ILE A 48 -24.60 -45.95 -26.09
C ILE A 48 -25.52 -44.83 -26.64
N GLY A 49 -25.90 -44.93 -27.90
CA GLY A 49 -26.72 -43.94 -28.61
C GLY A 49 -28.23 -44.20 -28.60
N SER A 50 -28.87 -43.48 -29.52
CA SER A 50 -30.24 -43.59 -30.06
C SER A 50 -31.38 -42.80 -29.39
N GLN A 51 -31.93 -41.89 -30.21
CA GLN A 51 -33.35 -41.60 -30.44
C GLN A 51 -34.29 -41.35 -29.24
N ALA A 52 -34.78 -40.11 -29.09
CA ALA A 52 -36.15 -39.70 -29.47
C ALA A 52 -36.59 -38.37 -28.80
N LEU A 53 -37.50 -37.67 -29.49
CA LEU A 53 -38.31 -36.49 -29.11
C LEU A 53 -37.54 -35.15 -29.16
N ARG A 54 -37.55 -34.35 -30.23
CA ARG A 54 -38.64 -33.74 -31.03
C ARG A 54 -39.70 -32.99 -30.22
N ASP A 55 -39.79 -31.71 -30.57
CA ASP A 55 -40.86 -30.72 -30.39
C ASP A 55 -40.88 -29.90 -29.11
N THR A 56 -40.27 -28.72 -29.18
CA THR A 56 -41.02 -27.44 -29.07
C THR A 56 -40.15 -26.28 -29.54
N THR A 57 -40.52 -25.72 -30.69
CA THR A 57 -39.95 -24.52 -31.30
C THR A 57 -40.88 -23.33 -31.02
N ASP A 58 -40.29 -22.14 -31.05
CA ASP A 58 -40.88 -20.80 -31.14
C ASP A 58 -41.41 -20.15 -29.85
N ILE A 59 -40.69 -19.10 -29.42
CA ILE A 59 -41.18 -17.70 -29.47
C ILE A 59 -40.01 -16.71 -29.24
N MET A 60 -39.92 -15.76 -30.18
CA MET A 60 -39.30 -14.41 -30.15
C MET A 60 -37.79 -14.20 -30.30
N GLN A 61 -37.44 -13.94 -31.57
CA GLN A 61 -36.56 -12.85 -31.98
C GLN A 61 -37.09 -11.49 -31.48
N GLN A 62 -36.22 -10.63 -30.92
CA GLN A 62 -36.07 -9.22 -31.31
C GLN A 62 -34.91 -8.54 -30.53
N ALA A 63 -34.28 -7.58 -31.23
CA ALA A 63 -33.25 -6.62 -30.78
C ALA A 63 -31.77 -7.08 -30.81
N LEU A 64 -31.25 -7.21 -32.04
CA LEU A 64 -29.84 -6.93 -32.35
C LEU A 64 -29.70 -5.43 -32.66
N VAL A 65 -28.93 -4.71 -31.84
CA VAL A 65 -28.22 -3.48 -32.24
C VAL A 65 -26.76 -3.68 -31.82
N PRO A 66 -25.78 -3.54 -32.73
CA PRO A 66 -24.38 -3.77 -32.41
C PRO A 66 -23.80 -2.52 -31.73
N SER A 67 -23.33 -2.66 -30.49
CA SER A 67 -22.43 -1.66 -29.90
C SER A 67 -21.03 -1.93 -30.42
N SER A 68 -20.52 -0.95 -31.17
CA SER A 68 -19.17 -0.86 -31.72
C SER A 68 -18.08 -1.09 -30.69
N ASP A 69 -17.22 -2.06 -30.99
CA ASP A 69 -15.85 -2.17 -30.51
C ASP A 69 -15.04 -0.89 -30.83
N LEU A 70 -14.23 -0.45 -29.88
CA LEU A 70 -13.10 0.46 -30.13
C LEU A 70 -11.82 -0.23 -29.66
N PRO A 71 -10.86 -0.52 -30.56
CA PRO A 71 -9.49 -0.77 -30.19
C PRO A 71 -8.71 0.56 -30.13
N PHE A 72 -7.97 0.77 -29.03
CA PHE A 72 -6.89 1.76 -28.99
C PHE A 72 -5.70 1.18 -29.74
N ASP A 73 -5.42 1.70 -30.93
CA ASP A 73 -4.18 1.47 -31.67
C ASP A 73 -3.55 2.83 -32.03
N PHE A 74 -2.24 2.93 -31.84
CA PHE A 74 -1.45 4.14 -32.09
C PHE A 74 -1.10 4.23 -33.57
N GLY A 75 -1.67 5.20 -34.29
CA GLY A 75 -1.31 5.48 -35.68
C GLY A 75 -1.58 6.92 -36.07
N MET A 76 -0.51 7.70 -36.25
CA MET A 76 -0.54 9.03 -36.84
C MET A 76 -0.93 8.98 -38.32
N THR A 77 -1.87 9.83 -38.75
CA THR A 77 -1.76 10.71 -39.93
C THR A 77 -2.96 11.67 -40.04
N GLY A 78 -2.67 12.97 -40.18
CA GLY A 78 -3.19 13.83 -41.26
C GLY A 78 -4.65 14.31 -41.28
N SER A 79 -4.82 15.59 -40.94
CA SER A 79 -5.49 16.65 -41.72
C SER A 79 -7.03 16.70 -41.91
N SER A 80 -7.56 17.87 -41.52
CA SER A 80 -8.54 18.74 -42.22
C SER A 80 -9.96 18.90 -41.64
N SER A 81 -10.34 20.19 -41.54
CA SER A 81 -11.68 20.82 -41.47
C SER A 81 -12.65 20.28 -40.39
N GLY A 82 -13.10 21.06 -39.41
CA GLY A 82 -13.66 22.40 -39.52
C GLY A 82 -15.18 22.30 -39.51
N GLN A 83 -15.82 22.50 -38.35
CA GLN A 83 -17.20 23.01 -38.27
C GLN A 83 -17.55 23.45 -36.84
N SER A 84 -18.03 24.68 -36.76
CA SER A 84 -18.66 25.34 -35.63
C SER A 84 -19.99 24.68 -35.25
N LEU A 85 -20.40 24.84 -33.99
CA LEU A 85 -21.77 24.92 -33.42
C LEU A 85 -21.63 24.60 -31.91
N GLN A 86 -22.39 25.10 -30.94
CA GLN A 86 -23.28 26.24 -30.77
C GLN A 86 -23.49 26.32 -29.25
N THR A 87 -23.51 27.54 -28.71
CA THR A 87 -23.71 27.86 -27.29
C THR A 87 -25.14 27.52 -26.86
N ALA A 88 -25.30 26.82 -25.74
CA ALA A 88 -26.58 26.70 -25.03
C ALA A 88 -26.54 27.52 -23.73
N GLN A 89 -27.33 28.58 -23.72
CA GLN A 89 -27.63 29.46 -22.58
C GLN A 89 -28.41 28.68 -21.51
N LEU A 90 -28.03 28.82 -20.25
CA LEU A 90 -28.90 28.48 -19.11
C LEU A 90 -29.47 29.77 -18.52
N ALA A 91 -30.80 29.78 -18.43
CA ALA A 91 -31.61 30.90 -17.99
C ALA A 91 -31.49 31.18 -16.48
N THR A 92 -31.33 32.46 -16.17
CA THR A 92 -31.60 33.09 -14.87
C THR A 92 -33.10 33.34 -14.71
N ASN A 93 -33.65 33.19 -13.50
CA ASN A 93 -34.86 33.89 -13.04
C ASN A 93 -35.02 33.87 -11.51
N GLY A 94 -35.45 35.02 -10.98
CA GLY A 94 -36.06 35.25 -9.66
C GLY A 94 -35.14 35.91 -8.62
N GLU A 95 -35.08 37.25 -8.47
CA GLU A 95 -36.01 38.14 -7.71
C GLU A 95 -36.19 37.72 -6.23
N THR A 96 -36.09 38.54 -5.17
CA THR A 96 -36.03 40.01 -4.96
C THR A 96 -35.79 40.29 -3.46
N ALA A 97 -35.22 41.47 -3.16
CA ALA A 97 -35.35 42.30 -1.93
C ALA A 97 -34.86 41.73 -0.58
N GLY A 98 -34.26 42.48 0.35
CA GLY A 98 -33.94 43.91 0.46
C GLY A 98 -33.34 44.20 1.86
N GLU A 99 -32.75 45.39 1.99
CA GLU A 99 -32.45 46.15 3.22
C GLU A 99 -31.29 45.74 4.17
N ASP A 100 -30.26 46.60 4.14
CA ASP A 100 -29.24 46.94 5.16
C ASP A 100 -29.81 47.97 6.17
N PRO A 101 -29.09 48.49 7.21
CA PRO A 101 -28.09 47.91 8.12
C PRO A 101 -28.31 48.35 9.61
N SER A 102 -27.36 47.98 10.49
CA SER A 102 -26.95 48.67 11.74
C SER A 102 -27.70 48.39 13.06
N SER A 103 -26.99 47.88 14.08
CA SER A 103 -26.40 48.73 15.15
C SER A 103 -25.99 47.95 16.42
N LYS A 104 -25.03 48.57 17.11
CA LYS A 104 -24.39 48.29 18.41
C LYS A 104 -25.31 47.87 19.57
N ALA A 105 -24.78 47.08 20.51
CA ALA A 105 -24.36 47.53 21.86
C ALA A 105 -24.44 46.40 22.91
N THR A 106 -23.34 46.19 23.64
CA THR A 106 -23.28 45.66 25.00
C THR A 106 -23.88 46.69 25.99
N PRO A 107 -24.44 46.31 27.16
CA PRO A 107 -23.58 46.15 28.33
C PRO A 107 -24.01 45.08 29.37
N GLU A 108 -23.10 44.91 30.31
CA GLU A 108 -23.08 44.16 31.57
C GLU A 108 -24.35 44.26 32.44
N THR A 109 -24.70 43.21 33.21
CA THR A 109 -24.47 43.13 34.68
C THR A 109 -25.21 41.96 35.35
N ASN A 110 -24.48 41.32 36.26
CA ASN A 110 -24.86 40.75 37.57
C ASN A 110 -26.02 39.76 37.75
N GLY A 111 -25.69 38.66 38.46
CA GLY A 111 -26.50 38.23 39.61
C GLY A 111 -26.73 36.72 39.77
N THR A 112 -25.93 36.10 40.64
CA THR A 112 -26.35 35.15 41.70
C THR A 112 -27.58 34.26 41.48
N ASN A 113 -27.40 32.93 41.47
CA ASN A 113 -27.62 32.08 42.65
C ASN A 113 -27.50 30.58 42.34
N ALA A 114 -27.20 29.85 43.42
CA ALA A 114 -27.09 28.41 43.57
C ALA A 114 -28.32 27.62 43.09
N ASP A 115 -28.09 26.38 42.62
CA ASP A 115 -28.46 25.17 43.37
C ASP A 115 -28.03 23.91 42.60
N GLY A 116 -27.67 22.89 43.37
CA GLY A 116 -27.03 21.67 42.89
C GLY A 116 -27.96 20.69 42.18
N ILE A 117 -27.36 19.83 41.35
CA ILE A 117 -27.91 18.52 41.00
C ILE A 117 -26.77 17.50 40.97
N GLU A 118 -27.05 16.39 41.63
CA GLU A 118 -26.26 15.17 41.78
C GLU A 118 -25.99 14.45 40.45
N GLY A 119 -24.87 13.72 40.40
CA GLY A 119 -24.80 12.37 39.82
C GLY A 119 -24.98 12.22 38.31
N SER A 120 -23.87 12.14 37.58
CA SER A 120 -23.84 11.38 36.33
C SER A 120 -22.52 10.63 36.20
N SER A 121 -22.63 9.32 36.32
CA SER A 121 -21.60 8.31 36.09
C SER A 121 -21.10 8.36 34.65
N SER A 122 -19.79 8.56 34.48
CA SER A 122 -19.09 8.37 33.22
C SER A 122 -19.08 6.89 32.85
N GLU A 123 -19.96 6.51 31.92
CA GLU A 123 -20.02 5.18 31.33
C GLU A 123 -18.88 5.03 30.30
N ALA A 124 -17.93 4.16 30.63
CA ALA A 124 -16.78 3.86 29.79
C ALA A 124 -17.20 3.05 28.55
N MET A 125 -16.77 3.50 27.37
CA MET A 125 -16.91 2.76 26.10
C MET A 125 -16.08 1.47 26.12
N PRO A 126 -16.63 0.30 25.73
CA PRO A 126 -15.83 -0.91 25.64
C PRO A 126 -14.98 -0.94 24.36
N SER A 127 -13.67 -1.12 24.54
CA SER A 127 -12.70 -1.40 23.50
C SER A 127 -12.71 -2.90 23.16
N SER A 128 -13.37 -3.30 22.06
CA SER A 128 -13.11 -4.62 21.44
C SER A 128 -13.56 -4.66 19.98
N LEU A 129 -12.62 -4.52 19.04
CA LEU A 129 -12.77 -4.99 17.67
C LEU A 129 -11.62 -5.96 17.38
N THR A 130 -11.87 -7.22 17.69
CA THR A 130 -11.06 -8.38 17.34
C THR A 130 -11.16 -8.68 15.85
N ASN A 131 -10.05 -9.14 15.27
CA ASN A 131 -9.97 -9.76 13.95
C ASN A 131 -11.04 -10.86 13.76
N PRO A 132 -11.53 -11.12 12.53
CA PRO A 132 -12.48 -12.19 12.28
C PRO A 132 -11.84 -13.56 12.57
N VAL A 133 -12.38 -14.25 13.57
CA VAL A 133 -12.14 -15.66 13.85
C VAL A 133 -12.91 -16.48 12.82
N LEU A 134 -12.19 -17.23 11.98
CA LEU A 134 -12.75 -18.30 11.17
C LEU A 134 -13.04 -19.52 12.06
N PRO A 135 -14.21 -20.19 11.95
CA PRO A 135 -14.52 -21.33 12.80
C PRO A 135 -13.79 -22.63 12.36
N ASN A 136 -12.99 -23.15 13.29
CA ASN A 136 -12.64 -24.57 13.55
C ASN A 136 -12.20 -25.49 12.38
N VAL A 137 -10.88 -25.69 12.30
CA VAL A 137 -10.23 -26.89 11.74
C VAL A 137 -9.89 -27.85 12.89
N PRO A 138 -10.26 -29.14 12.84
CA PRO A 138 -9.88 -30.11 13.89
C PRO A 138 -8.45 -30.60 13.69
N SER A 139 -7.55 -30.27 14.62
CA SER A 139 -6.20 -30.82 14.70
C SER A 139 -6.15 -31.97 15.71
N THR A 140 -6.18 -33.20 15.23
CA THR A 140 -5.79 -34.39 16.01
C THR A 140 -4.73 -35.14 15.24
N ILE A 141 -3.46 -34.87 15.52
CA ILE A 141 -2.34 -35.76 15.13
C ILE A 141 -1.65 -36.18 16.41
N LYS A 142 -1.65 -37.50 16.63
CA LYS A 142 -1.00 -38.18 17.75
C LYS A 142 0.51 -38.08 17.59
N GLN A 143 1.15 -37.74 18.69
CA GLN A 143 2.59 -37.68 18.85
C GLN A 143 3.10 -39.07 19.27
N SER A 144 3.78 -39.76 18.35
CA SER A 144 4.59 -40.94 18.67
C SER A 144 5.73 -41.06 17.65
N ASP A 145 6.92 -41.31 18.20
CA ASP A 145 8.14 -41.80 17.56
C ASP A 145 9.06 -40.76 16.89
N ILE A 146 9.87 -40.09 17.73
CA ILE A 146 11.12 -39.44 17.33
C ILE A 146 12.21 -40.51 17.36
N VAL A 147 12.70 -40.89 16.18
CA VAL A 147 13.91 -41.68 15.99
C VAL A 147 15.09 -40.72 15.81
N GLU A 148 16.10 -40.93 16.65
CA GLU A 148 17.39 -40.23 16.69
C GLU A 148 18.21 -40.50 15.42
N PRO A 149 18.77 -39.47 14.73
CA PRO A 149 19.67 -39.71 13.61
C PRO A 149 21.12 -39.92 14.07
N PRO A 150 21.90 -40.77 13.37
CA PRO A 150 23.25 -41.13 13.78
C PRO A 150 24.28 -40.02 13.47
N VAL A 151 25.18 -39.87 14.44
CA VAL A 151 26.45 -39.15 14.38
C VAL A 151 27.23 -39.55 13.13
N THR A 152 27.61 -38.58 12.30
CA THR A 152 28.54 -38.79 11.19
C THR A 152 29.87 -38.10 11.49
N THR A 153 30.92 -38.90 11.42
CA THR A 153 32.30 -38.67 11.81
C THR A 153 33.03 -37.67 10.92
N GLU A 154 33.89 -36.88 11.56
CA GLU A 154 34.89 -35.98 10.98
C GLU A 154 35.71 -36.64 9.86
N GLN A 155 35.76 -35.99 8.69
CA GLN A 155 36.85 -36.17 7.73
C GLN A 155 37.62 -34.87 7.60
N LYS A 156 38.91 -34.99 7.94
CA LYS A 156 39.93 -33.96 7.99
C LYS A 156 40.69 -34.04 6.66
N GLU A 157 40.42 -33.13 5.72
CA GLU A 157 41.20 -33.02 4.49
C GLU A 157 42.18 -31.84 4.53
N GLN A 158 43.41 -32.18 4.19
CA GLN A 158 44.60 -31.35 4.16
C GLN A 158 44.54 -30.32 3.02
N ILE A 159 44.67 -29.04 3.38
CA ILE A 159 44.92 -27.98 2.41
C ILE A 159 46.42 -27.97 2.09
N THR A 160 46.75 -28.31 0.86
CA THR A 160 48.10 -28.17 0.28
C THR A 160 48.17 -26.83 -0.44
N THR A 161 49.15 -26.01 -0.09
CA THR A 161 49.45 -24.68 -0.65
C THR A 161 50.43 -24.78 -1.83
N ALA A 162 50.12 -24.11 -2.95
CA ALA A 162 51.03 -23.41 -3.90
C ALA A 162 50.34 -23.16 -5.27
N PRO A 163 50.87 -22.30 -6.16
CA PRO A 163 51.10 -20.87 -6.01
C PRO A 163 50.33 -20.03 -7.06
N LEU A 164 50.29 -18.71 -6.86
CA LEU A 164 49.68 -17.71 -7.75
C LEU A 164 50.21 -17.79 -9.18
N VAL A 165 49.29 -17.80 -10.14
CA VAL A 165 49.53 -17.50 -11.56
C VAL A 165 48.63 -16.31 -11.94
N GLU A 166 49.26 -15.18 -12.26
CA GLU A 166 48.63 -14.03 -12.91
C GLU A 166 47.96 -14.47 -14.22
N LYS A 167 46.66 -14.15 -14.37
CA LYS A 167 46.00 -14.26 -15.67
C LYS A 167 45.06 -13.08 -15.93
N SER A 168 45.51 -12.30 -16.90
CA SER A 168 44.84 -11.27 -17.69
C SER A 168 43.31 -11.33 -17.76
N THR A 169 42.68 -10.19 -17.44
CA THR A 169 41.28 -9.84 -17.68
C THR A 169 40.93 -9.87 -19.18
N PRO A 170 39.88 -10.58 -19.62
CA PRO A 170 39.32 -10.37 -20.95
C PRO A 170 38.32 -9.21 -20.92
N ALA A 171 38.50 -8.29 -21.87
CA ALA A 171 37.61 -7.16 -22.10
C ALA A 171 36.19 -7.63 -22.46
N VAL A 172 35.22 -7.29 -21.61
CA VAL A 172 33.80 -7.46 -21.89
C VAL A 172 33.36 -6.36 -22.88
N LYS A 173 33.28 -6.72 -24.17
CA LYS A 173 32.53 -5.96 -25.18
C LYS A 173 31.14 -6.56 -25.29
N ASN A 174 30.13 -5.85 -24.78
CA ASN A 174 28.75 -5.84 -25.31
C ASN A 174 27.87 -4.89 -24.48
N THR A 175 27.96 -3.59 -24.78
CA THR A 175 26.95 -2.61 -24.42
C THR A 175 26.05 -2.40 -25.63
N ALA A 176 24.78 -2.79 -25.51
CA ALA A 176 23.74 -2.41 -26.46
C ALA A 176 23.68 -0.88 -26.60
N PRO A 177 23.36 -0.33 -27.78
CA PRO A 177 23.30 1.10 -28.00
C PRO A 177 22.23 1.72 -27.09
N ILE A 178 22.69 2.59 -26.19
CA ILE A 178 21.88 3.43 -25.33
C ILE A 178 21.01 4.30 -26.25
N ARG A 179 19.68 4.11 -26.21
CA ARG A 179 18.76 5.02 -26.90
C ARG A 179 18.96 6.43 -26.30
N PRO A 180 19.19 7.47 -27.12
CA PRO A 180 19.26 8.83 -26.61
C PRO A 180 17.91 9.17 -25.96
N GLY A 181 17.92 9.40 -24.65
CA GLY A 181 16.74 9.85 -23.92
C GLY A 181 16.22 11.18 -24.46
N PRO A 182 14.95 11.54 -24.16
CA PRO A 182 14.33 12.77 -24.66
C PRO A 182 15.15 14.03 -24.36
N ALA A 183 15.08 15.01 -25.26
CA ALA A 183 15.91 16.23 -25.31
C ALA A 183 15.62 17.27 -24.19
N LEU A 184 15.42 16.81 -22.95
CA LEU A 184 15.11 17.62 -21.77
C LEU A 184 16.23 18.60 -21.35
N ARG A 185 17.45 18.43 -21.87
CA ARG A 185 18.64 19.14 -21.34
C ARG A 185 18.73 20.63 -21.70
N LYS A 186 17.91 21.15 -22.61
CA LYS A 186 18.03 22.57 -23.02
C LYS A 186 17.24 23.56 -22.15
N GLY A 187 16.36 23.10 -21.25
CA GLY A 187 15.50 23.97 -20.44
C GLY A 187 15.42 23.65 -18.94
N PHE A 188 15.94 22.51 -18.50
CA PHE A 188 15.91 22.09 -17.09
C PHE A 188 17.31 21.96 -16.54
N SER A 189 17.53 22.55 -15.35
CA SER A 189 18.71 22.24 -14.53
C SER A 189 18.34 21.10 -13.59
N ALA A 190 19.03 19.97 -13.72
CA ALA A 190 18.89 18.85 -12.81
C ALA A 190 20.11 18.80 -11.87
N LEU A 191 19.87 18.89 -10.56
CA LEU A 191 20.90 18.72 -9.54
C LEU A 191 20.95 17.24 -9.14
N PHE A 192 22.06 16.58 -9.46
CA PHE A 192 22.23 15.15 -9.19
C PHE A 192 23.20 14.94 -8.04
N THR A 193 22.72 14.29 -6.97
CA THR A 193 23.57 13.56 -6.03
C THR A 193 22.84 12.27 -5.69
N GLU A 194 23.56 11.19 -5.40
CA GLU A 194 23.03 9.83 -5.25
C GLU A 194 21.93 9.65 -4.19
N GLN A 195 21.70 10.66 -3.34
CA GLN A 195 20.70 10.64 -2.26
C GLN A 195 19.78 11.86 -2.20
N ARG A 196 19.75 12.73 -3.22
CA ARG A 196 18.88 13.93 -3.20
C ARG A 196 17.57 13.70 -3.95
N PRO A 197 16.52 14.48 -3.60
CA PRO A 197 15.30 14.54 -4.39
C PRO A 197 15.62 14.74 -5.87
N PHE A 198 14.88 14.03 -6.71
CA PHE A 198 14.89 14.26 -8.14
C PHE A 198 14.15 15.58 -8.40
N LEU A 199 14.95 16.61 -8.70
CA LEU A 199 14.50 17.99 -8.87
C LEU A 199 14.62 18.39 -10.34
N LEU A 200 13.49 18.78 -10.93
CA LEU A 200 13.44 19.46 -12.22
C LEU A 200 12.84 20.85 -12.01
N TYR A 201 13.61 21.88 -12.35
CA TYR A 201 13.16 23.26 -12.32
C TYR A 201 13.14 23.89 -13.70
N SER A 202 12.07 24.63 -13.96
CA SER A 202 11.92 25.57 -15.07
C SER A 202 11.28 26.85 -14.55
N GLN A 203 11.23 27.91 -15.37
CA GLN A 203 10.62 29.18 -14.96
C GLN A 203 9.14 29.02 -14.57
N ASP A 204 8.44 28.06 -15.18
CA ASP A 204 7.00 27.85 -15.00
C ASP A 204 6.65 26.56 -14.25
N ALA A 205 7.63 25.76 -13.85
CA ALA A 205 7.39 24.52 -13.11
C ALA A 205 8.49 24.18 -12.08
N SER A 206 8.05 23.72 -10.90
CA SER A 206 8.87 23.03 -9.89
C SER A 206 8.39 21.60 -9.72
N ILE A 207 9.26 20.64 -10.03
CA ILE A 207 8.95 19.21 -9.94
C ILE A 207 9.95 18.57 -9.00
N THR A 208 9.44 17.96 -7.94
CA THR A 208 10.24 17.38 -6.86
C THR A 208 9.75 15.98 -6.54
N TYR A 209 10.57 14.96 -6.77
CA TYR A 209 10.29 13.60 -6.30
C TYR A 209 11.32 13.19 -5.25
N LEU A 210 10.88 12.85 -4.05
CA LEU A 210 11.73 12.24 -3.02
C LEU A 210 11.83 10.74 -3.31
N MET A 211 13.04 10.26 -3.54
CA MET A 211 13.33 8.86 -3.88
C MET A 211 13.67 8.04 -2.63
N PRO A 212 13.37 6.74 -2.59
CA PRO A 212 13.63 5.91 -1.43
C PRO A 212 15.09 5.42 -1.41
N ASN A 213 15.52 4.92 -0.25
CA ASN A 213 16.87 4.40 -0.07
C ASN A 213 17.12 3.09 -0.85
N ALA A 214 16.08 2.32 -1.17
CA ALA A 214 16.22 1.08 -1.95
C ALA A 214 16.88 1.28 -3.33
N LEU A 215 16.93 2.52 -3.85
CA LEU A 215 17.61 2.82 -5.11
C LEU A 215 19.13 2.74 -5.02
N VAL A 216 19.70 2.92 -3.82
CA VAL A 216 21.16 2.91 -3.61
C VAL A 216 21.73 1.55 -3.97
N ASP A 217 21.07 0.47 -3.54
CA ASP A 217 21.52 -0.89 -3.78
C ASP A 217 21.14 -1.42 -5.18
N HIS A 218 20.21 -0.74 -5.87
CA HIS A 218 19.63 -1.19 -7.15
C HIS A 218 19.61 -0.10 -8.22
N PRO A 219 20.77 0.19 -8.85
CA PRO A 219 20.87 1.24 -9.87
C PRO A 219 20.01 0.98 -11.13
N SER A 220 19.61 -0.26 -11.41
CA SER A 220 18.64 -0.57 -12.46
C SER A 220 17.22 -0.09 -12.12
N LEU A 221 16.77 -0.35 -10.89
CA LEU A 221 15.50 0.17 -10.36
C LEU A 221 15.50 1.70 -10.35
N GLY A 222 16.60 2.32 -9.90
CA GLY A 222 16.74 3.78 -9.90
C GLY A 222 16.62 4.40 -11.29
N ARG A 223 17.25 3.79 -12.31
CA ARG A 223 17.10 4.21 -13.71
C ARG A 223 15.69 4.02 -14.23
N TYR A 224 15.07 2.87 -13.95
CA TYR A 224 13.70 2.57 -14.35
C TYR A 224 12.70 3.59 -13.78
N LEU A 225 12.74 3.79 -12.46
CA LEU A 225 11.85 4.71 -11.77
C LEU A 225 12.05 6.15 -12.25
N ARG A 226 13.31 6.59 -12.37
CA ARG A 226 13.61 7.93 -12.88
C ARG A 226 13.06 8.16 -14.27
N GLY A 227 13.24 7.20 -15.19
CA GLY A 227 12.73 7.31 -16.55
C GLY A 227 11.21 7.53 -16.58
N ILE A 228 10.46 6.76 -15.77
CA ILE A 228 9.01 6.92 -15.69
C ILE A 228 8.62 8.28 -15.09
N LEU A 229 9.25 8.69 -13.99
CA LEU A 229 8.90 9.96 -13.33
C LEU A 229 9.28 11.17 -14.19
N GLU A 230 10.40 11.10 -14.92
CA GLU A 230 10.79 12.10 -15.92
C GLU A 230 9.77 12.23 -17.06
N GLU A 231 9.37 11.11 -17.66
CA GLU A 231 8.41 11.08 -18.76
C GLU A 231 7.05 11.62 -18.34
N ARG A 232 6.58 11.25 -17.15
CA ARG A 232 5.33 11.74 -16.57
C ARG A 232 5.37 13.24 -16.31
N ALA A 233 6.42 13.70 -15.64
CA ALA A 233 6.66 15.11 -15.36
C ALA A 233 6.65 15.94 -16.65
N LEU A 234 7.36 15.46 -17.68
CA LEU A 234 7.44 16.12 -18.98
C LEU A 234 6.08 16.15 -19.69
N THR A 235 5.39 15.01 -19.77
CA THR A 235 4.08 14.91 -20.42
C THR A 235 3.10 15.88 -19.77
N ARG A 236 3.07 15.93 -18.43
CA ARG A 236 2.17 16.81 -17.70
C ARG A 236 2.48 18.28 -17.92
N TRP A 237 3.76 18.64 -17.89
CA TRP A 237 4.19 20.00 -18.20
C TRP A 237 3.82 20.41 -19.63
N GLN A 238 3.98 19.51 -20.61
CA GLN A 238 3.57 19.74 -22.00
C GLN A 238 2.07 19.89 -22.17
N GLU A 239 1.26 19.06 -21.51
CA GLU A 239 -0.21 19.16 -21.51
C GLU A 239 -0.67 20.54 -21.04
N ILE A 240 -0.11 21.04 -19.94
CA ILE A 240 -0.49 22.34 -19.37
C ILE A 240 -0.16 23.48 -20.34
N ARG A 241 1.01 23.44 -20.99
CA ARG A 241 1.39 24.43 -21.99
C ARG A 241 0.56 24.35 -23.27
N THR A 242 0.24 23.14 -23.72
CA THR A 242 -0.48 22.92 -24.99
C THR A 242 -1.96 23.23 -24.88
N ASN A 243 -2.57 22.86 -23.75
CA ASN A 243 -4.00 23.12 -23.52
C ASN A 243 -4.30 24.60 -23.29
N GLY A 244 -3.27 25.45 -23.29
CA GLY A 244 -3.41 26.89 -23.18
C GLY A 244 -4.31 27.26 -22.02
N VAL A 245 -4.25 26.50 -20.91
CA VAL A 245 -4.94 26.84 -19.66
C VAL A 245 -4.52 28.27 -19.45
N GLU A 246 -5.41 29.22 -19.72
CA GLU A 246 -5.05 30.62 -19.86
C GLU A 246 -4.39 30.99 -18.55
N ILE A 247 -3.06 31.06 -18.60
CA ILE A 247 -2.20 31.46 -17.51
C ILE A 247 -2.40 32.98 -17.27
N GLU A 248 -3.52 33.54 -17.72
CA GLU A 248 -3.90 34.93 -17.50
C GLU A 248 -4.10 35.24 -16.01
N GLY A 249 -4.38 34.21 -15.20
CA GLY A 249 -4.37 34.30 -13.73
C GLY A 249 -3.00 34.20 -13.06
N LEU A 250 -1.90 33.89 -13.77
CA LEU A 250 -0.55 33.80 -13.16
C LEU A 250 0.35 34.99 -13.50
N LYS A 251 -0.24 36.16 -13.76
CA LYS A 251 0.50 37.42 -13.65
C LYS A 251 0.72 37.74 -12.17
N SER A 252 1.68 37.02 -11.57
CA SER A 252 2.67 37.53 -10.63
C SER A 252 2.59 39.00 -10.33
N SER A 253 1.74 39.41 -9.38
CA SER A 253 1.86 40.76 -8.83
C SER A 253 3.00 40.84 -7.80
N ASP A 254 3.55 39.71 -7.35
CA ASP A 254 4.59 39.66 -6.33
C ASP A 254 5.81 38.82 -6.73
N SER A 255 6.99 39.41 -6.63
CA SER A 255 8.31 38.83 -6.99
C SER A 255 8.78 37.66 -6.12
N ASN A 256 7.92 37.08 -5.29
CA ASN A 256 8.19 35.88 -4.48
C ASN A 256 7.48 34.63 -5.05
N GLU A 257 7.04 34.69 -6.30
CA GLU A 257 6.11 33.71 -6.84
C GLU A 257 6.70 32.31 -7.01
N ARG A 258 6.05 31.38 -6.34
CA ARG A 258 6.14 29.94 -6.62
C ARG A 258 5.80 29.71 -8.10
N PRO A 259 6.51 28.80 -8.80
CA PRO A 259 6.21 28.54 -10.20
C PRO A 259 4.76 28.04 -10.35
N PRO A 260 4.07 28.42 -11.45
CA PRO A 260 2.71 28.01 -11.75
C PRO A 260 2.45 26.53 -11.53
N LEU A 261 3.24 25.66 -12.14
CA LEU A 261 3.11 24.22 -11.95
C LEU A 261 4.00 23.77 -10.80
N VAL A 262 3.40 23.15 -9.78
CA VAL A 262 4.18 22.42 -8.78
C VAL A 262 3.74 20.97 -8.72
N ILE A 263 4.69 20.06 -8.92
CA ILE A 263 4.51 18.62 -8.74
C ILE A 263 5.44 18.19 -7.62
N THR A 264 4.88 17.57 -6.58
CA THR A 264 5.66 16.99 -5.49
C THR A 264 5.25 15.55 -5.30
N GLY A 265 6.21 14.63 -5.34
CA GLY A 265 5.98 13.22 -5.09
C GLY A 265 6.90 12.68 -4.01
N ARG A 266 6.40 11.77 -3.18
CA ARG A 266 7.23 10.96 -2.29
C ARG A 266 7.09 9.50 -2.68
N VAL A 267 8.19 8.90 -3.07
CA VAL A 267 8.28 7.47 -3.34
C VAL A 267 8.72 6.78 -2.05
N GLU A 268 7.93 5.79 -1.62
CA GLU A 268 8.10 5.03 -0.40
C GLU A 268 8.28 3.54 -0.72
N ASP A 269 9.21 2.86 -0.06
CA ASP A 269 9.31 1.39 -0.15
C ASP A 269 8.13 0.74 0.57
N ARG A 270 7.32 -0.08 -0.08
CA ARG A 270 6.29 -0.89 0.61
C ARG A 270 6.80 -2.29 0.94
N PHE A 271 7.72 -2.79 0.13
CA PHE A 271 8.37 -4.08 0.33
C PHE A 271 9.76 -4.06 -0.29
N TYR A 272 10.69 -4.74 0.37
CA TYR A 272 12.04 -4.97 -0.09
C TYR A 272 12.52 -6.38 0.26
N SER A 273 13.09 -7.07 -0.71
CA SER A 273 13.85 -8.31 -0.52
C SER A 273 14.98 -8.37 -1.56
N PRO A 274 15.91 -9.32 -1.44
CA PRO A 274 16.93 -9.53 -2.48
C PRO A 274 16.34 -9.80 -3.87
N ALA A 275 15.10 -10.31 -3.95
CA ALA A 275 14.45 -10.69 -5.20
C ALA A 275 13.50 -9.62 -5.75
N PHE A 276 12.82 -8.86 -4.88
CA PHE A 276 11.80 -7.90 -5.30
C PHE A 276 11.81 -6.60 -4.50
N SER A 277 11.43 -5.52 -5.18
CA SER A 277 11.06 -4.25 -4.56
C SER A 277 9.65 -3.88 -4.97
N SER A 278 8.89 -3.33 -4.03
CA SER A 278 7.59 -2.74 -4.26
C SER A 278 7.59 -1.32 -3.72
N LEU A 279 7.29 -0.35 -4.58
CA LEU A 279 7.33 1.07 -4.26
C LEU A 279 5.93 1.66 -4.40
N TYR A 280 5.65 2.66 -3.58
CA TYR A 280 4.41 3.44 -3.59
C TYR A 280 4.76 4.91 -3.80
N LEU A 281 4.03 5.62 -4.66
CA LEU A 281 4.20 7.05 -4.88
C LEU A 281 2.88 7.75 -4.64
N GLU A 282 2.90 8.73 -3.74
CA GLU A 282 1.87 9.75 -3.61
C GLU A 282 2.36 11.04 -4.27
N GLU A 283 1.73 11.41 -5.38
CA GLU A 283 2.02 12.56 -6.22
C GLU A 283 0.95 13.62 -6.01
N LYS A 284 1.35 14.77 -5.47
CA LYS A 284 0.52 15.96 -5.34
C LYS A 284 0.87 16.92 -6.47
N TYR A 285 -0.13 17.56 -7.05
CA TYR A 285 0.12 18.61 -8.05
C TYR A 285 -0.80 19.82 -7.86
N SER A 286 -0.27 21.00 -8.16
CA SER A 286 -0.99 22.27 -8.13
C SER A 286 -0.65 23.12 -9.34
N ILE A 287 -1.62 23.94 -9.77
CA ILE A 287 -1.45 24.96 -10.80
C ILE A 287 -1.87 26.30 -10.17
N GLY A 288 -0.91 27.21 -9.95
CA GLY A 288 -1.08 28.37 -9.08
C GLY A 288 -1.50 27.91 -7.67
N ASP A 289 -2.56 28.52 -7.15
CA ASP A 289 -3.14 28.16 -5.86
C ASP A 289 -4.10 26.96 -5.90
N LYS A 290 -4.50 26.53 -7.12
CA LYS A 290 -5.42 25.41 -7.28
C LYS A 290 -4.69 24.09 -7.04
N LYS A 291 -5.06 23.41 -5.95
CA LYS A 291 -4.66 22.04 -5.66
C LYS A 291 -5.56 21.06 -6.38
N TYR A 292 -4.98 19.96 -6.83
CA TYR A 292 -5.70 18.86 -7.43
C TYR A 292 -5.60 17.62 -6.54
N PRO A 293 -6.50 16.63 -6.73
CA PRO A 293 -6.45 15.39 -5.99
C PRO A 293 -5.10 14.70 -6.12
N ASP A 294 -4.64 14.14 -4.99
CA ASP A 294 -3.42 13.36 -4.93
C ASP A 294 -3.55 12.12 -5.80
N ARG A 295 -2.46 11.77 -6.49
CA ARG A 295 -2.36 10.59 -7.33
C ARG A 295 -1.49 9.55 -6.68
N ILE A 296 -1.98 8.32 -6.64
CA ILE A 296 -1.30 7.16 -6.13
C ILE A 296 -0.85 6.29 -7.30
N LEU A 297 0.43 5.92 -7.27
CA LEU A 297 1.07 5.02 -8.20
C LEU A 297 1.83 3.95 -7.43
N SER A 298 2.08 2.82 -8.08
CA SER A 298 2.89 1.74 -7.53
C SER A 298 3.87 1.21 -8.55
N PHE A 299 5.04 0.77 -8.09
CA PHE A 299 6.08 0.20 -8.94
C PHE A 299 6.57 -1.10 -8.34
N ASN A 300 6.38 -2.21 -9.05
CA ASN A 300 6.86 -3.52 -8.62
C ASN A 300 8.00 -3.95 -9.54
N PHE A 301 9.12 -4.36 -8.96
CA PHE A 301 10.36 -4.63 -9.69
C PHE A 301 11.02 -5.91 -9.22
N SER A 302 11.48 -6.72 -10.17
CA SER A 302 12.25 -7.93 -9.90
C SER A 302 13.73 -7.65 -10.09
N HIS A 303 14.52 -7.84 -9.05
CA HIS A 303 15.96 -7.58 -9.07
C HIS A 303 16.72 -8.59 -9.92
N GLY A 304 16.35 -9.88 -9.85
CA GLY A 304 16.96 -10.94 -10.64
C GLY A 304 16.77 -10.73 -12.16
N ASP A 305 15.55 -10.38 -12.56
CA ASP A 305 15.22 -10.15 -13.98
C ASP A 305 15.52 -8.71 -14.45
N GLN A 306 15.85 -7.81 -13.51
CA GLN A 306 16.04 -6.38 -13.75
C GLN A 306 14.90 -5.71 -14.53
N LYS A 307 13.66 -6.13 -14.27
CA LYS A 307 12.48 -5.65 -14.98
C LYS A 307 11.30 -5.38 -14.05
N PRO A 308 10.43 -4.42 -14.37
CA PRO A 308 9.17 -4.27 -13.69
C PRO A 308 8.26 -5.47 -13.95
N PHE A 309 7.30 -5.69 -13.05
CA PHE A 309 6.24 -6.67 -13.25
C PHE A 309 4.89 -6.12 -12.80
N GLY A 310 3.82 -6.58 -13.43
CA GLY A 310 2.43 -6.23 -13.13
C GLY A 310 1.69 -7.37 -12.43
N LEU A 311 0.40 -7.15 -12.21
CA LEU A 311 -0.48 -8.12 -11.53
C LEU A 311 -0.60 -9.43 -12.33
N SER A 312 -0.65 -9.35 -13.67
CA SER A 312 -0.73 -10.53 -14.54
C SER A 312 0.51 -11.42 -14.44
N ASP A 313 1.69 -10.84 -14.23
CA ASP A 313 2.94 -11.59 -14.16
C ASP A 313 3.00 -12.50 -12.92
N LEU A 314 2.26 -12.16 -11.86
CA LEU A 314 2.22 -12.95 -10.61
C LEU A 314 1.56 -14.32 -10.80
N PHE A 315 0.70 -14.48 -11.80
CA PHE A 315 -0.14 -15.67 -11.95
C PHE A 315 0.32 -16.55 -13.11
N LYS A 316 -0.08 -17.82 -13.06
CA LYS A 316 0.22 -18.80 -14.12
C LYS A 316 -0.35 -18.34 -15.46
N SER A 317 0.38 -18.60 -16.54
CA SER A 317 -0.04 -18.32 -17.92
C SER A 317 -0.91 -19.44 -18.51
N ASP A 318 -1.51 -20.31 -17.69
CA ASP A 318 -2.21 -21.54 -18.09
C ASP A 318 -3.58 -21.27 -18.78
N GLY A 319 -3.79 -20.02 -19.24
CA GLY A 319 -4.94 -19.56 -20.02
C GLY A 319 -5.76 -18.48 -19.32
N ASP A 320 -6.35 -17.57 -20.11
CA ASP A 320 -7.10 -16.38 -19.67
C ASP A 320 -8.21 -16.68 -18.65
N LYS A 321 -8.79 -17.88 -18.68
CA LYS A 321 -9.85 -18.30 -17.75
C LYS A 321 -9.38 -18.39 -16.31
N THR A 322 -8.17 -18.89 -16.07
CA THR A 322 -7.64 -19.08 -14.70
C THR A 322 -7.26 -17.74 -14.06
N LEU A 323 -6.65 -16.87 -14.86
CA LEU A 323 -6.38 -15.49 -14.47
C LEU A 323 -7.71 -14.75 -14.19
N GLY A 324 -8.70 -14.86 -15.09
CA GLY A 324 -10.02 -14.25 -14.90
C GLY A 324 -10.67 -14.65 -13.58
N ALA A 325 -10.74 -15.95 -13.28
CA ALA A 325 -11.31 -16.45 -12.02
C ALA A 325 -10.54 -15.95 -10.78
N THR A 326 -9.21 -15.83 -10.87
CA THR A 326 -8.37 -15.31 -9.78
C THR A 326 -8.65 -13.81 -9.55
N ILE A 327 -8.75 -13.03 -10.63
CA ILE A 327 -9.08 -11.60 -10.58
C ILE A 327 -10.49 -11.37 -10.03
N GLU A 328 -11.45 -12.22 -10.37
CA GLU A 328 -12.81 -12.18 -9.79
C GLU A 328 -12.79 -12.45 -8.28
N LEU A 329 -12.00 -13.44 -7.83
CA LEU A 329 -11.86 -13.76 -6.41
C LEU A 329 -11.23 -12.60 -5.63
N ILE A 330 -10.15 -12.00 -6.17
CA ILE A 330 -9.52 -10.80 -5.59
C ILE A 330 -10.52 -9.64 -5.55
N ALA A 331 -11.28 -9.42 -6.62
CA ALA A 331 -12.27 -8.36 -6.67
C ALA A 331 -13.38 -8.51 -5.63
N ALA A 332 -13.90 -9.73 -5.45
CA ALA A 332 -14.92 -10.01 -4.44
C ALA A 332 -14.42 -9.69 -3.03
N TYR A 333 -13.16 -10.05 -2.72
CA TYR A 333 -12.52 -9.68 -1.45
C TYR A 333 -12.40 -8.16 -1.31
N ILE A 334 -11.92 -7.48 -2.36
CA ILE A 334 -11.75 -6.02 -2.37
C ILE A 334 -13.09 -5.31 -2.13
N GLN A 335 -14.14 -5.70 -2.83
CA GLN A 335 -15.47 -5.11 -2.66
C GLN A 335 -15.98 -5.24 -1.22
N ALA A 336 -15.81 -6.42 -0.60
CA ALA A 336 -16.20 -6.64 0.78
C ALA A 336 -15.44 -5.73 1.76
N ASP A 337 -14.13 -5.54 1.58
CA ASP A 337 -13.35 -4.67 2.44
C ASP A 337 -13.66 -3.17 2.22
N ILE A 338 -13.90 -2.73 0.98
CA ILE A 338 -14.32 -1.35 0.71
C ILE A 338 -15.67 -1.05 1.37
N VAL A 339 -16.64 -1.98 1.30
CA VAL A 339 -17.91 -1.84 2.03
C VAL A 339 -17.68 -1.66 3.53
N ARG A 340 -16.79 -2.46 4.11
CA ARG A 340 -16.42 -2.34 5.53
C ARG A 340 -15.80 -0.98 5.83
N GLN A 341 -14.84 -0.52 5.03
CA GLN A 341 -14.18 0.78 5.20
C GLN A 341 -15.19 1.94 5.10
N LYS A 342 -16.05 1.92 4.09
CA LYS A 342 -17.11 2.93 3.91
C LYS A 342 -18.09 2.93 5.08
N THR A 343 -18.51 1.75 5.54
CA THR A 343 -19.41 1.63 6.70
C THR A 343 -18.82 2.27 7.95
N VAL A 344 -17.55 2.02 8.23
CA VAL A 344 -16.84 2.66 9.36
C VAL A 344 -16.72 4.17 9.15
N LYS A 345 -16.36 4.60 7.94
CA LYS A 345 -16.12 6.02 7.63
C LYS A 345 -17.40 6.87 7.71
N PHE A 346 -18.52 6.34 7.24
CA PHE A 346 -19.80 7.07 7.20
C PHE A 346 -20.69 6.79 8.40
N GLY A 347 -20.34 5.82 9.25
CA GLY A 347 -21.16 5.44 10.41
C GLY A 347 -22.49 4.79 10.05
N THR A 348 -22.68 4.38 8.78
CA THR A 348 -23.91 3.76 8.30
C THR A 348 -23.59 2.47 7.54
N PRO A 349 -24.34 1.38 7.74
CA PRO A 349 -24.15 0.15 6.97
C PRO A 349 -24.39 0.41 5.48
N ILE A 350 -23.40 0.08 4.66
CA ILE A 350 -23.48 0.17 3.19
C ILE A 350 -23.52 -1.24 2.62
N THR A 351 -24.34 -1.46 1.59
CA THR A 351 -24.27 -2.69 0.79
C THR A 351 -23.71 -2.37 -0.61
N PRO A 352 -23.05 -3.35 -1.27
CA PRO A 352 -22.55 -3.14 -2.64
C PRO A 352 -23.61 -2.63 -3.62
N ASP A 353 -24.87 -3.08 -3.47
CA ASP A 353 -25.98 -2.71 -4.37
C ASP A 353 -26.48 -1.27 -4.17
N GLN A 354 -26.26 -0.69 -2.99
CA GLN A 354 -26.64 0.68 -2.66
C GLN A 354 -25.61 1.70 -3.11
N ASP A 355 -24.37 1.27 -3.31
CA ASP A 355 -23.26 2.13 -3.69
C ASP A 355 -23.04 2.08 -5.21
N SER A 356 -23.36 3.18 -5.89
CA SER A 356 -23.27 3.25 -7.35
C SER A 356 -21.86 3.02 -7.89
N TRP A 357 -20.82 3.41 -7.14
CA TRP A 357 -19.43 3.17 -7.51
C TRP A 357 -19.06 1.69 -7.39
N LEU A 358 -19.52 1.00 -6.34
CA LEU A 358 -19.26 -0.43 -6.15
C LEU A 358 -20.06 -1.30 -7.11
N LYS A 359 -21.33 -0.97 -7.34
CA LYS A 359 -22.20 -1.71 -8.26
C LYS A 359 -21.68 -1.70 -9.70
N GLY A 360 -21.04 -0.61 -10.12
CA GLY A 360 -20.43 -0.47 -11.44
C GLY A 360 -19.02 -1.02 -11.56
N LEU A 361 -18.42 -1.49 -10.46
CA LEU A 361 -17.02 -1.89 -10.42
C LEU A 361 -16.80 -3.21 -11.16
N LYS A 362 -16.33 -3.13 -12.41
CA LYS A 362 -15.95 -4.30 -13.20
C LYS A 362 -14.54 -4.75 -12.83
N PRO A 363 -14.35 -5.99 -12.34
CA PRO A 363 -13.04 -6.56 -12.09
C PRO A 363 -12.18 -6.51 -13.34
N SER A 364 -10.99 -5.92 -13.26
CA SER A 364 -10.02 -5.94 -14.35
C SER A 364 -8.61 -5.82 -13.82
N VAL A 365 -7.65 -6.37 -14.57
CA VAL A 365 -6.22 -6.23 -14.27
C VAL A 365 -5.82 -4.75 -14.24
N LEU A 366 -6.41 -3.92 -15.10
CA LEU A 366 -6.13 -2.49 -15.16
C LEU A 366 -6.61 -1.76 -13.89
N LEU A 367 -7.83 -2.04 -13.43
CA LEU A 367 -8.37 -1.46 -12.19
C LEU A 367 -7.48 -1.79 -10.98
N PHE A 368 -6.90 -2.99 -10.97
CA PHE A 368 -6.01 -3.48 -9.92
C PHE A 368 -4.52 -3.25 -10.23
N GLY A 369 -4.20 -2.43 -11.23
CA GLY A 369 -2.82 -2.16 -11.65
C GLY A 369 -2.01 -1.39 -10.61
N THR A 370 -2.68 -0.71 -9.68
CA THR A 370 -2.01 0.00 -8.58
C THR A 370 -2.01 -0.86 -7.32
N PHE A 371 -0.96 -1.64 -7.12
CA PHE A 371 -0.80 -2.51 -5.97
C PHE A 371 0.65 -2.58 -5.51
N THR A 372 0.83 -2.88 -4.22
CA THR A 372 2.15 -3.14 -3.63
C THR A 372 2.21 -4.48 -2.92
N LEU A 373 3.41 -5.02 -2.77
CA LEU A 373 3.66 -6.23 -2.01
C LEU A 373 3.62 -5.88 -0.51
N VAL A 374 3.07 -6.78 0.30
CA VAL A 374 3.01 -6.60 1.76
C VAL A 374 4.00 -7.55 2.44
N PRO A 375 4.90 -7.05 3.30
CA PRO A 375 5.88 -7.89 3.98
C PRO A 375 5.21 -8.88 4.93
N SER A 376 5.85 -10.04 5.06
CA SER A 376 5.46 -11.09 5.99
C SER A 376 6.25 -11.04 7.28
N ARG A 377 5.69 -11.64 8.33
CA ARG A 377 6.45 -11.99 9.54
C ARG A 377 7.50 -13.05 9.27
N GLU A 378 7.31 -13.87 8.25
CA GLU A 378 8.36 -14.76 7.76
C GLU A 378 9.37 -13.94 6.94
N THR A 379 10.63 -13.99 7.35
CA THR A 379 11.70 -13.21 6.75
C THR A 379 11.74 -13.34 5.22
N GLY A 380 11.70 -12.20 4.55
CA GLY A 380 11.84 -12.12 3.09
C GLY A 380 10.63 -12.63 2.30
N LYS A 381 9.55 -13.04 2.98
CA LYS A 381 8.31 -13.49 2.34
C LYS A 381 7.32 -12.34 2.16
N ILE A 382 6.40 -12.54 1.23
CA ILE A 382 5.31 -11.64 0.89
C ILE A 382 4.02 -12.24 1.46
N ALA A 383 3.35 -11.53 2.37
CA ALA A 383 2.12 -12.02 3.00
C ALA A 383 0.88 -11.79 2.11
N GLY A 384 0.96 -10.91 1.13
CA GLY A 384 -0.16 -10.59 0.24
C GLY A 384 0.08 -9.33 -0.59
N LEU A 385 -1.00 -8.78 -1.10
CA LEU A 385 -1.02 -7.58 -1.95
C LEU A 385 -1.83 -6.48 -1.28
N SER A 386 -1.37 -5.23 -1.35
CA SER A 386 -2.14 -4.05 -0.98
C SER A 386 -2.54 -3.31 -2.25
N PHE A 387 -3.83 -3.25 -2.55
CA PHE A 387 -4.38 -2.49 -3.68
C PHE A 387 -4.69 -1.06 -3.26
N HIS A 388 -4.31 -0.10 -4.08
CA HIS A 388 -4.48 1.32 -3.81
C HIS A 388 -5.42 1.95 -4.84
N PHE A 389 -6.48 2.59 -4.35
CA PHE A 389 -7.47 3.25 -5.19
C PHE A 389 -7.34 4.76 -5.03
N ASN A 390 -7.11 5.43 -6.15
CA ASN A 390 -7.03 6.89 -6.23
C ASN A 390 -8.33 7.55 -5.71
N PRO A 391 -8.24 8.73 -5.08
CA PRO A 391 -9.43 9.52 -4.73
C PRO A 391 -10.34 9.72 -5.94
N GLY A 392 -11.66 9.65 -5.73
CA GLY A 392 -12.65 9.78 -6.81
C GLY A 392 -12.96 8.48 -7.58
N LEU A 393 -12.15 7.43 -7.43
CA LEU A 393 -12.35 6.17 -8.17
C LEU A 393 -13.49 5.32 -7.59
N LEU A 394 -13.54 5.20 -6.26
CA LEU A 394 -14.51 4.38 -5.53
C LEU A 394 -15.50 5.23 -4.72
N GLY A 395 -15.61 6.54 -4.97
CA GLY A 395 -16.43 7.44 -4.19
C GLY A 395 -16.18 8.89 -4.57
N ALA A 396 -16.64 9.83 -3.75
CA ALA A 396 -16.30 11.24 -3.94
C ALA A 396 -14.81 11.47 -3.66
N GLU A 397 -14.21 12.51 -4.25
CA GLU A 397 -12.81 12.86 -3.96
C GLU A 397 -12.59 13.18 -2.46
N ALA A 398 -13.61 13.73 -1.79
CA ALA A 398 -13.62 14.00 -0.35
C ALA A 398 -13.53 12.71 0.50
N ASP A 399 -13.86 11.54 -0.07
CA ASP A 399 -13.65 10.26 0.57
C ASP A 399 -12.16 9.88 0.63
N GLY A 400 -11.30 10.57 -0.12
CA GLY A 400 -9.88 10.25 -0.21
C GLY A 400 -9.64 8.89 -0.88
N SER A 401 -8.43 8.37 -0.67
CA SER A 401 -8.02 7.07 -1.22
C SER A 401 -8.52 5.90 -0.38
N TYR A 402 -8.73 4.76 -1.03
CA TYR A 402 -8.96 3.48 -0.35
C TYR A 402 -7.76 2.55 -0.53
N ASN A 403 -7.42 1.79 0.51
CA ASN A 403 -6.35 0.81 0.47
C ASN A 403 -6.87 -0.53 0.96
N VAL A 404 -6.71 -1.61 0.19
CA VAL A 404 -7.21 -2.94 0.55
C VAL A 404 -6.09 -3.96 0.56
N PHE A 405 -5.86 -4.58 1.71
CA PHE A 405 -4.96 -5.72 1.83
C PHE A 405 -5.68 -7.02 1.47
N VAL A 406 -5.11 -7.80 0.54
CA VAL A 406 -5.58 -9.13 0.15
C VAL A 406 -4.50 -10.15 0.54
N PRO A 407 -4.78 -11.09 1.45
CA PRO A 407 -3.80 -12.07 1.89
C PRO A 407 -3.49 -13.10 0.80
N ALA A 408 -2.25 -13.59 0.80
CA ALA A 408 -1.76 -14.57 -0.17
C ALA A 408 -2.56 -15.87 -0.17
N SER A 409 -3.18 -16.25 0.95
CA SER A 409 -4.04 -17.43 1.04
C SER A 409 -5.23 -17.39 0.07
N ILE A 410 -5.66 -16.21 -0.39
CA ILE A 410 -6.76 -16.05 -1.34
C ILE A 410 -6.35 -16.48 -2.76
N PHE A 411 -5.12 -16.18 -3.18
CA PHE A 411 -4.69 -16.34 -4.57
C PHE A 411 -3.45 -17.22 -4.77
N SER A 412 -2.84 -17.72 -3.70
CA SER A 412 -1.62 -18.53 -3.74
C SER A 412 -1.68 -19.75 -4.67
N PRO A 413 -2.81 -20.48 -4.82
CA PRO A 413 -2.86 -21.62 -5.76
C PRO A 413 -2.66 -21.22 -7.23
N ALA A 414 -2.97 -19.97 -7.56
CA ALA A 414 -2.88 -19.40 -8.91
C ALA A 414 -1.53 -18.73 -9.19
N LEU A 415 -0.66 -18.55 -8.18
CA LEU A 415 0.65 -17.95 -8.36
C LEU A 415 1.50 -18.75 -9.35
N SER A 416 2.24 -18.05 -10.20
CA SER A 416 3.21 -18.71 -11.07
C SER A 416 4.38 -19.25 -10.24
N PRO A 417 5.06 -20.33 -10.70
CA PRO A 417 6.19 -20.92 -9.97
C PRO A 417 7.29 -19.91 -9.63
N ARG A 418 7.48 -18.89 -10.47
CA ARG A 418 8.45 -17.81 -10.26
C ARG A 418 8.21 -17.03 -8.97
N PHE A 419 6.96 -16.85 -8.57
CA PHE A 419 6.61 -16.04 -7.39
C PHE A 419 6.17 -16.89 -6.20
N ALA A 420 5.69 -18.11 -6.42
CA ALA A 420 5.09 -18.96 -5.39
C ALA A 420 5.94 -19.06 -4.12
N ASP A 421 7.24 -19.34 -4.26
CA ASP A 421 8.15 -19.50 -3.12
C ASP A 421 8.39 -18.21 -2.33
N SER A 422 8.08 -17.05 -2.91
CA SER A 422 8.26 -15.75 -2.26
C SER A 422 7.05 -15.32 -1.44
N PHE A 423 5.89 -15.96 -1.61
CA PHE A 423 4.68 -15.68 -0.84
C PHE A 423 4.55 -16.64 0.35
N GLY A 424 4.19 -16.13 1.52
CA GLY A 424 4.08 -16.93 2.75
C GLY A 424 3.93 -16.09 4.01
N GLY A 425 3.51 -16.73 5.09
CA GLY A 425 3.33 -16.15 6.43
C GLY A 425 2.25 -15.08 6.55
N ASP A 426 2.12 -14.58 7.78
CA ASP A 426 1.16 -13.53 8.13
C ASP A 426 1.68 -12.14 7.79
N ALA A 427 0.77 -11.23 7.46
CA ALA A 427 1.10 -9.83 7.20
C ALA A 427 1.78 -9.18 8.41
N LEU A 428 2.89 -8.52 8.14
CA LEU A 428 3.52 -7.65 9.11
C LEU A 428 2.81 -6.30 9.12
N THR A 429 2.11 -6.02 10.22
CA THR A 429 1.52 -4.70 10.46
C THR A 429 2.54 -3.80 11.14
N ALA A 430 3.35 -3.12 10.33
CA ALA A 430 4.25 -2.08 10.78
C ALA A 430 3.72 -0.69 10.39
N SER A 431 3.81 0.26 11.32
CA SER A 431 3.58 1.67 11.02
C SER A 431 4.90 2.32 10.61
N ARG A 432 4.89 3.01 9.48
CA ARG A 432 6.02 3.83 9.03
C ARG A 432 5.87 5.26 9.53
N HIS A 433 6.94 5.80 10.06
CA HIS A 433 7.05 7.19 10.48
C HIS A 433 8.26 7.81 9.80
N ASN A 434 8.04 8.83 8.98
CA ASN A 434 9.08 9.47 8.19
C ASN A 434 9.66 10.69 8.90
N ALA A 435 10.92 11.01 8.62
CA ALA A 435 11.53 12.26 9.02
C ALA A 435 10.86 13.44 8.29
N LYS A 436 10.92 14.62 8.92
CA LYS A 436 10.34 15.85 8.35
C LYS A 436 11.24 16.42 7.26
N GLY A 437 10.64 17.14 6.32
CA GLY A 437 11.36 17.82 5.24
C GLY A 437 11.82 16.86 4.14
N PHE A 438 13.08 17.02 3.70
CA PHE A 438 13.68 16.28 2.58
C PHE A 438 14.47 15.04 2.99
N SER A 439 14.48 14.68 4.28
CA SER A 439 15.07 13.42 4.71
C SER A 439 14.23 12.23 4.23
N THR A 440 14.90 11.19 3.78
CA THR A 440 14.32 9.88 3.43
C THR A 440 14.33 8.92 4.62
N ALA A 441 14.88 9.34 5.77
CA ALA A 441 14.89 8.52 6.97
C ALA A 441 13.46 8.16 7.39
N SER A 442 13.27 6.91 7.76
CA SER A 442 12.00 6.42 8.27
C SER A 442 12.25 5.37 9.34
N VAL A 443 11.42 5.36 10.38
CA VAL A 443 11.37 4.30 11.38
C VAL A 443 10.11 3.49 11.11
N ASN A 444 10.25 2.17 11.01
CA ASN A 444 9.09 1.28 10.95
C ASN A 444 8.94 0.57 12.29
N ILE A 445 7.77 0.65 12.90
CA ILE A 445 7.53 0.09 14.25
C ILE A 445 6.40 -0.91 14.17
N GLU A 446 6.58 -2.08 14.78
CA GLU A 446 5.51 -3.06 14.92
C GLU A 446 4.47 -2.55 15.93
N ARG A 447 3.19 -2.55 15.54
CA ARG A 447 2.01 -2.25 16.39
C ARG A 447 1.89 -0.83 16.97
N LEU A 448 2.86 0.08 16.81
CA LEU A 448 2.79 1.43 17.38
C LEU A 448 2.34 2.50 16.37
N LYS A 449 1.06 2.87 16.38
CA LYS A 449 0.53 3.92 15.49
C LYS A 449 0.68 5.32 16.11
N ALA A 450 0.61 6.35 15.27
CA ALA A 450 0.44 7.72 15.76
C ALA A 450 -0.81 7.82 16.65
N ASN A 451 -0.70 8.59 17.73
CA ASN A 451 -1.70 8.78 18.79
C ASN A 451 -2.06 7.49 19.55
N SER A 452 -1.19 6.48 19.54
CA SER A 452 -1.34 5.34 20.44
C SER A 452 -1.09 5.76 21.88
N GLU A 453 -1.78 5.12 22.81
CA GLU A 453 -1.53 5.26 24.24
C GLU A 453 -0.32 4.39 24.65
N LEU A 454 0.62 5.00 25.36
CA LEU A 454 1.80 4.37 25.94
C LEU A 454 1.63 4.29 27.45
N GLY A 455 2.06 3.19 28.07
CA GLY A 455 1.97 3.05 29.52
C GLY A 455 2.68 1.82 30.04
N GLY A 456 3.23 1.92 31.25
CA GLY A 456 3.96 0.84 31.89
C GLY A 456 5.29 0.52 31.21
N ASN A 457 5.73 -0.74 31.34
CA ASN A 457 6.94 -1.23 30.68
C ASN A 457 6.58 -1.72 29.28
N MET A 458 7.09 -1.04 28.27
CA MET A 458 6.81 -1.33 26.87
C MET A 458 8.04 -1.90 26.18
N LEU A 459 7.79 -2.85 25.29
CA LEU A 459 8.77 -3.35 24.34
C LEU A 459 8.41 -2.82 22.95
N ILE A 460 9.31 -2.04 22.37
CA ILE A 460 9.16 -1.47 21.03
C ILE A 460 10.13 -2.20 20.11
N GLU A 461 9.60 -2.83 19.06
CA GLU A 461 10.38 -3.50 18.04
C GLU A 461 10.12 -2.86 16.68
N GLY A 462 11.17 -2.78 15.88
CA GLY A 462 11.07 -2.11 14.60
C GLY A 462 12.34 -2.15 13.78
N GLU A 463 12.40 -1.25 12.83
CA GLU A 463 13.52 -1.03 11.92
C GLU A 463 13.84 0.45 11.83
N VAL A 464 15.13 0.75 11.81
CA VAL A 464 15.68 2.07 11.53
C VAL A 464 16.62 2.00 10.31
N PRO A 465 16.93 3.14 9.67
CA PRO A 465 17.85 3.17 8.55
C PRO A 465 19.22 2.58 8.92
N GLY A 466 19.85 1.86 7.99
CA GLY A 466 21.11 1.18 8.24
C GLY A 466 22.28 2.11 8.51
N ASN A 467 22.19 3.37 8.11
CA ASN A 467 23.16 4.39 8.51
C ASN A 467 23.03 4.85 9.97
N TRP A 468 22.01 4.39 10.70
CA TRP A 468 21.89 4.55 12.15
C TRP A 468 22.55 3.38 12.90
N CYS A 469 23.49 2.67 12.26
CA CYS A 469 24.23 1.55 12.82
C CYS A 469 25.04 1.89 14.08
N ASP A 470 25.27 3.17 14.36
CA ASP A 470 25.92 3.61 15.61
C ASP A 470 24.94 3.66 16.80
N GLY A 471 23.64 3.54 16.54
CA GLY A 471 22.55 3.66 17.49
C GLY A 471 21.77 4.98 17.36
N PHE A 472 20.76 5.12 18.21
CA PHE A 472 19.91 6.32 18.28
C PHE A 472 19.38 6.51 19.71
N HIS A 473 19.05 7.74 20.07
CA HIS A 473 18.29 8.06 21.27
C HIS A 473 16.80 7.86 21.02
N LEU A 474 16.15 7.12 21.92
CA LEU A 474 14.70 7.01 21.98
C LEU A 474 14.21 7.75 23.23
N THR A 475 13.45 8.82 23.06
CA THR A 475 12.91 9.57 24.20
C THR A 475 11.41 9.78 24.07
N LEU A 476 10.70 9.78 25.19
CA LEU A 476 9.32 10.25 25.25
C LEU A 476 9.32 11.66 25.81
N ASN A 477 8.84 12.63 25.03
CA ASN A 477 8.82 14.03 25.42
C ASN A 477 7.37 14.48 25.65
N ASP A 478 7.11 15.20 26.75
CA ASP A 478 5.82 15.84 27.00
C ASP A 478 5.64 17.03 26.04
N VAL A 479 4.51 17.11 25.35
CA VAL A 479 4.29 18.14 24.32
C VAL A 479 4.17 19.54 24.91
N THR A 480 3.65 19.67 26.14
CA THR A 480 3.33 20.96 26.77
C THR A 480 4.57 21.58 27.41
N SER A 481 5.31 20.79 28.17
CA SER A 481 6.50 21.22 28.90
C SER A 481 7.79 21.09 28.08
N GLY A 482 7.78 20.25 27.04
CA GLY A 482 8.98 19.91 26.26
C GLY A 482 9.99 19.06 27.04
N GLN A 483 9.67 18.62 28.25
CA GLN A 483 10.57 17.81 29.08
C GLN A 483 10.59 16.35 28.61
N ILE A 484 11.76 15.71 28.77
CA ILE A 484 11.90 14.27 28.60
C ILE A 484 11.21 13.60 29.79
N VAL A 485 10.22 12.78 29.49
CA VAL A 485 9.46 11.97 30.45
C VAL A 485 10.24 10.72 30.81
N THR A 486 10.77 10.04 29.79
CA THR A 486 11.54 8.80 29.94
C THR A 486 12.42 8.57 28.72
N GLU A 487 13.48 7.80 28.91
CA GLU A 487 14.43 7.39 27.87
C GLU A 487 14.35 5.88 27.67
N GLY A 488 14.37 5.45 26.41
CA GLY A 488 14.33 4.04 26.05
C GLY A 488 15.72 3.43 25.97
N LEU A 489 15.88 2.21 26.47
CA LEU A 489 17.09 1.41 26.31
C LEU A 489 17.03 0.71 24.95
N VAL A 490 17.83 1.19 23.99
CA VAL A 490 17.84 0.68 22.61
C VAL A 490 18.93 -0.38 22.44
N GLN A 491 18.53 -1.52 21.86
CA GLN A 491 19.41 -2.58 21.38
C GLN A 491 19.26 -2.72 19.86
N MET A 492 20.36 -2.53 19.14
CA MET A 492 20.45 -2.80 17.71
C MET A 492 20.63 -4.31 17.47
N LEU A 493 19.97 -4.86 16.45
CA LEU A 493 19.93 -6.30 16.13
C LEU A 493 20.31 -6.52 14.65
N PRO A 494 21.55 -6.19 14.23
CA PRO A 494 22.00 -6.29 12.83
C PRO A 494 22.08 -7.73 12.31
N GLU A 495 22.19 -8.72 13.20
CA GLU A 495 22.21 -10.14 12.87
C GLU A 495 20.84 -10.66 12.45
N LEU A 496 19.77 -9.96 12.83
CA LEU A 496 18.42 -10.31 12.41
C LEU A 496 18.15 -9.71 11.03
N PRO A 497 17.62 -10.50 10.10
CA PRO A 497 17.25 -10.00 8.79
C PRO A 497 16.11 -9.00 8.92
N SER A 498 16.11 -7.97 8.07
CA SER A 498 15.02 -7.02 7.97
C SER A 498 13.70 -7.74 7.69
N TYR A 499 12.61 -7.21 8.23
CA TYR A 499 11.24 -7.51 7.85
C TYR A 499 10.95 -7.25 6.36
N GLY A 500 11.81 -6.50 5.68
CA GLY A 500 11.64 -6.18 4.26
C GLY A 500 10.67 -5.03 4.02
N LEU A 501 10.59 -4.06 4.94
CA LEU A 501 9.77 -2.87 4.77
C LEU A 501 10.46 -1.82 3.89
N SER A 502 11.79 -1.74 3.94
CA SER A 502 12.63 -0.86 3.12
C SER A 502 14.03 -1.47 2.96
N GLY A 503 14.76 -1.03 1.93
CA GLY A 503 16.15 -1.42 1.72
C GLY A 503 17.08 -0.82 2.78
N ASN A 504 18.16 -1.54 3.09
CA ASN A 504 19.19 -1.10 4.05
C ASN A 504 18.61 -0.66 5.40
N MET A 505 17.75 -1.49 6.01
CA MET A 505 17.19 -1.26 7.34
C MET A 505 17.83 -2.21 8.36
N ILE A 506 18.03 -1.74 9.60
CA ILE A 506 18.52 -2.54 10.72
C ILE A 506 17.40 -2.68 11.76
N ARG A 507 17.20 -3.90 12.25
CA ARG A 507 16.23 -4.17 13.31
C ARG A 507 16.73 -3.63 14.64
N PHE A 508 15.80 -3.18 15.46
CA PHE A 508 16.07 -2.78 16.83
C PHE A 508 14.98 -3.30 17.77
N ARG A 509 15.34 -3.35 19.04
CA ARG A 509 14.45 -3.55 20.17
C ARG A 509 14.72 -2.45 21.17
N ALA A 510 13.69 -1.86 21.74
CA ALA A 510 13.82 -0.86 22.78
C ALA A 510 12.88 -1.14 23.95
N GLU A 511 13.40 -1.01 25.16
CA GLU A 511 12.61 -1.07 26.39
C GLU A 511 12.33 0.35 26.88
N LEU A 512 11.06 0.68 27.09
CA LEU A 512 10.63 2.01 27.50
C LEU A 512 9.70 1.90 28.72
N SER A 513 10.08 2.52 29.83
CA SER A 513 9.25 2.56 31.04
C SER A 513 8.53 3.91 31.14
N VAL A 514 7.21 3.88 30.92
CA VAL A 514 6.34 5.06 30.94
C VAL A 514 5.54 5.06 32.24
N SER A 515 5.85 6.01 33.13
CA SER A 515 5.11 6.23 34.37
C SER A 515 4.07 7.34 34.20
N GLY A 516 2.82 7.10 34.59
CA GLY A 516 1.77 8.10 34.51
C GLY A 516 0.38 7.50 34.71
N ALA A 517 -0.62 8.38 34.79
CA ALA A 517 -2.03 8.00 34.82
C ALA A 517 -2.66 7.93 33.41
N GLY A 518 -1.85 8.05 32.35
CA GLY A 518 -2.36 8.21 30.99
C GLY A 518 -2.84 9.63 30.68
N GLY A 519 -3.29 9.80 29.43
CA GLY A 519 -4.04 10.98 28.98
C GLY A 519 -3.23 12.24 28.70
N LYS A 520 -1.89 12.21 28.78
CA LYS A 520 -1.05 13.35 28.39
C LYS A 520 -0.55 13.21 26.97
N ASP A 521 -0.55 14.32 26.22
CA ASP A 521 0.03 14.35 24.89
C ASP A 521 1.56 14.29 24.95
N GLY A 522 2.12 13.30 24.28
CA GLY A 522 3.55 13.05 24.18
C GLY A 522 4.04 12.98 22.73
N LYS A 523 5.36 13.00 22.58
CA LYS A 523 6.08 12.70 21.34
C LYS A 523 7.14 11.68 21.62
N LEU A 524 7.05 10.52 20.98
CA LEU A 524 8.14 9.55 20.94
C LEU A 524 9.13 9.99 19.86
N VAL A 525 10.36 10.32 20.26
CA VAL A 525 11.40 10.89 19.40
C VAL A 525 12.52 9.87 19.20
N PHE A 526 12.87 9.67 17.93
CA PHE A 526 13.99 8.87 17.46
C PHE A 526 15.04 9.81 16.89
N GLU A 527 16.17 9.94 17.57
CA GLU A 527 17.27 10.83 17.16
C GLU A 527 18.54 9.99 16.91
N PRO A 528 19.01 9.86 15.66
CA PRO A 528 20.23 9.11 15.40
C PRO A 528 21.44 9.77 16.07
N PHE A 529 22.38 8.96 16.54
CA PHE A 529 23.62 9.52 17.06
C PHE A 529 24.41 10.21 15.94
N SER A 530 25.08 11.31 16.29
CA SER A 530 26.13 11.86 15.43
C SER A 530 27.29 10.88 15.37
N VAL A 531 27.70 10.58 14.14
CA VAL A 531 28.82 9.68 13.88
C VAL A 531 30.07 10.51 13.61
N ALA A 532 31.13 10.27 14.37
CA ALA A 532 32.39 10.98 14.18
C ALA A 532 33.07 10.55 12.88
N VAL A 533 33.70 11.51 12.18
CA VAL A 533 34.50 11.24 10.99
C VAL A 533 35.94 11.60 11.30
N HIS A 534 36.84 10.62 11.20
CA HIS A 534 38.28 10.81 11.34
C HIS A 534 38.94 10.47 10.01
N GLU A 535 39.65 11.43 9.42
CA GLU A 535 40.37 11.27 8.14
C GLU A 535 39.49 10.79 6.98
N GLY A 536 38.23 11.25 6.94
CA GLY A 536 37.27 10.87 5.89
C GLY A 536 36.72 9.45 6.04
N ARG A 537 37.04 8.75 7.13
CA ARG A 537 36.45 7.47 7.50
C ARG A 537 35.51 7.63 8.69
N VAL A 538 34.48 6.81 8.70
CA VAL A 538 33.55 6.71 9.83
C VAL A 538 34.34 6.15 11.02
N ALA A 539 34.32 6.85 12.14
CA ALA A 539 34.88 6.39 13.40
C ALA A 539 33.71 5.97 14.30
N PRO A 540 33.24 4.71 14.20
CA PRO A 540 32.11 4.23 14.98
C PRO A 540 32.41 4.25 16.48
N ARG A 541 31.37 4.39 17.30
CA ARG A 541 31.50 4.25 18.76
C ARG A 541 31.86 2.82 19.13
N VAL A 542 32.45 2.63 20.31
CA VAL A 542 32.67 1.29 20.87
C VAL A 542 31.31 0.60 21.03
N GLY A 543 31.14 -0.57 20.41
CA GLY A 543 29.87 -1.32 20.42
C GLY A 543 28.90 -0.96 19.29
N SER A 544 29.29 -0.06 18.37
CA SER A 544 28.58 0.20 17.12
C SER A 544 28.46 -1.04 16.26
N VAL A 545 27.37 -1.14 15.48
CA VAL A 545 27.17 -2.20 14.50
C VAL A 545 27.54 -1.76 13.07
N CYS A 546 28.15 -0.58 12.93
CA CYS A 546 28.61 -0.08 11.64
C CYS A 546 29.77 -0.92 11.09
N GLN A 547 29.68 -1.28 9.81
CA GLN A 547 30.80 -1.91 9.09
C GLN A 547 31.73 -0.81 8.57
N GLU A 548 32.99 -0.80 9.05
CA GLU A 548 33.98 0.25 8.72
C GLU A 548 34.34 0.31 7.22
N ASP A 549 34.14 -0.79 6.49
CA ASP A 549 34.52 -0.93 5.08
C ASP A 549 33.43 -0.46 4.10
N ARG A 550 32.23 -0.16 4.58
CA ARG A 550 31.13 0.33 3.73
C ARG A 550 31.09 1.85 3.68
N SER A 551 30.90 2.39 2.46
CA SER A 551 30.52 3.79 2.29
C SER A 551 29.10 3.98 2.81
N ILE A 552 28.97 4.51 4.02
CA ILE A 552 27.68 4.82 4.63
C ILE A 552 27.44 6.32 4.54
N SER A 553 26.24 6.71 4.12
CA SER A 553 25.83 8.11 4.23
C SER A 553 25.55 8.43 5.68
N LEU A 554 26.27 9.38 6.24
CA LEU A 554 26.17 9.72 7.66
C LEU A 554 24.78 10.29 7.98
N PRO A 555 24.14 9.85 9.07
CA PRO A 555 22.89 10.45 9.51
C PRO A 555 23.12 11.91 9.91
N ASP A 556 22.15 12.76 9.60
CA ASP A 556 22.09 14.15 10.07
C ASP A 556 21.03 14.23 11.18
N PRO A 557 21.41 14.27 12.48
CA PRO A 557 20.45 14.24 13.58
C PRO A 557 19.38 15.32 13.49
N ALA A 558 19.70 16.50 12.94
CA ALA A 558 18.74 17.59 12.81
C ALA A 558 17.68 17.33 11.72
N ARG A 559 18.02 16.56 10.68
CA ARG A 559 17.14 16.28 9.53
C ARG A 559 16.49 14.91 9.59
N ASP A 560 17.17 13.95 10.19
CA ASP A 560 16.76 12.55 10.26
C ASP A 560 15.98 12.23 11.54
N MET A 561 15.84 13.18 12.47
CA MET A 561 14.98 13.03 13.64
C MET A 561 13.53 12.73 13.24
N ILE A 562 12.98 11.69 13.85
CA ILE A 562 11.61 11.24 13.65
C ILE A 562 10.84 11.38 14.94
N SER A 563 9.65 11.97 14.88
CA SER A 563 8.81 12.22 16.04
C SER A 563 7.41 11.70 15.80
N ILE A 564 6.94 10.82 16.67
CA ILE A 564 5.63 10.16 16.60
C ILE A 564 4.75 10.72 17.70
N PRO A 565 3.61 11.36 17.39
CA PRO A 565 2.69 11.80 18.42
C PRO A 565 2.09 10.57 19.12
N VAL A 566 1.96 10.63 20.44
CA VAL A 566 1.45 9.56 21.29
C VAL A 566 0.69 10.17 22.46
N THR A 567 -0.08 9.36 23.18
CA THR A 567 -0.63 9.71 24.49
C THR A 567 0.05 8.84 25.54
N TYR A 568 0.30 9.32 26.75
CA TYR A 568 1.00 8.55 27.79
C TYR A 568 0.56 8.87 29.22
#